data_AF-A0A523WX60-F1
#
_entry.id   AF-A0A523WX60-F1
#
_cell.length_a   1.000
_cell.length_b   1.000
_cell.length_c   1.000
_cell.angle_alpha   90.00
_cell.angle_beta   90.00
_cell.angle_gamma   90.00
#
_symmetry.space_group_name_H-M   'P 1'
#
loop_
_entity.id
_entity.type
_entity.pdbx_description
1 polymer ?
#
loop_
_entity_poly.entity_id
_entity_poly.type
_entity_poly.pdbx_seq_one_letter_code
_entity_poly.pdbx_strand_id
1 'polypeptide(L)'
;MALNLLSKSKYLNGLQCPKYLWTVFHEPEKIPEPDAVTQYIFDQGHLVGKIAKRLFPDGIDVPADDFNGNINQTRELLRQRKPLFEAGICIDGLYSRIDILNPVGKDNWDIIEVKSSNSLKGVNIYDVSFQRLCCEKAGLKIRNCKLAYINNQYVRNGEIDPEGLFNIHD
;
A
#
# COMPACT_ATOMS: atom_id res chain seq x y z
N MET A 1 11.05 12.98 -22.12
CA MET A 1 11.02 13.43 -20.71
C MET A 1 10.54 12.25 -19.90
N ALA A 2 11.35 11.73 -18.97
CA ALA A 2 10.79 10.80 -17.99
C ALA A 2 9.68 11.54 -17.24
N LEU A 3 8.49 10.95 -17.14
CA LEU A 3 7.44 11.52 -16.30
C LEU A 3 8.02 11.66 -14.88
N ASN A 4 8.04 12.87 -14.34
CA ASN A 4 8.33 13.10 -12.92
C ASN A 4 7.15 12.58 -12.09
N LEU A 5 7.11 11.26 -11.91
CA LEU A 5 6.06 10.55 -11.20
C LEU A 5 6.24 10.74 -9.69
N LEU A 6 5.23 11.30 -9.04
CA LEU A 6 5.15 11.38 -7.58
C LEU A 6 4.48 10.11 -7.05
N SER A 7 5.28 9.19 -6.54
CA SER A 7 4.78 8.01 -5.85
C SER A 7 4.37 8.34 -4.41
N LYS A 8 3.53 7.49 -3.81
CA LYS A 8 3.22 7.48 -2.37
C LYS A 8 4.48 7.64 -1.49
N SER A 9 5.52 6.84 -1.75
CA SER A 9 6.78 6.91 -0.99
C SER A 9 7.50 8.25 -1.15
N LYS A 10 7.56 8.79 -2.37
CA LYS A 10 8.15 10.12 -2.63
C LYS A 10 7.35 11.24 -1.94
N TYR A 11 6.03 11.17 -1.97
CA TYR A 11 5.18 12.12 -1.25
C TYR A 11 5.48 12.11 0.26
N LEU A 12 5.58 10.94 0.88
CA LEU A 12 5.94 10.81 2.30
C LEU A 12 7.36 11.34 2.59
N ASN A 13 8.34 11.08 1.71
CA ASN A 13 9.68 11.68 1.82
C ASN A 13 9.61 13.21 1.80
N GLY A 14 8.77 13.80 0.95
CA GLY A 14 8.57 15.25 0.88
C GLY A 14 7.95 15.85 2.14
N LEU A 15 6.97 15.17 2.74
CA LEU A 15 6.40 15.57 4.03
C LEU A 15 7.43 15.52 5.16
N GLN A 16 8.33 14.53 5.13
CA GLN A 16 9.40 14.42 6.12
C GLN A 16 10.47 15.49 5.91
N CYS A 17 10.93 15.67 4.66
CA CYS A 17 12.02 16.57 4.31
C CYS A 17 11.97 16.93 2.82
N PRO A 18 11.65 18.19 2.46
CA PRO A 18 11.63 18.64 1.07
C PRO A 18 12.97 18.46 0.34
N LYS A 19 14.10 18.60 1.07
CA LYS A 19 15.43 18.35 0.51
C LYS A 19 15.63 16.87 0.16
N TYR A 20 15.10 15.95 0.97
CA TYR A 20 15.17 14.52 0.67
C TYR A 20 14.37 14.18 -0.59
N LEU A 21 13.17 14.73 -0.74
CA LEU A 21 12.38 14.59 -1.97
C LEU A 21 13.14 15.09 -3.20
N TRP A 22 13.76 16.27 -3.10
CA TRP A 22 14.57 16.83 -4.18
C TRP A 22 15.73 15.88 -4.55
N THR A 23 16.46 15.38 -3.55
CA THR A 23 17.56 14.42 -3.77
C THR A 23 17.05 13.14 -4.45
N VAL A 24 15.89 12.60 -4.06
CA VAL A 24 15.30 11.40 -4.70
C VAL A 24 14.99 11.62 -6.19
N PHE A 25 14.67 12.84 -6.62
CA PHE A 25 14.38 13.13 -8.02
C PHE A 25 15.61 13.51 -8.85
N HIS A 26 16.59 14.19 -8.23
CA HIS A 26 17.66 14.85 -8.97
C HIS A 26 19.04 14.22 -8.74
N GLU A 27 19.23 13.52 -7.63
CA GLU A 27 20.50 12.92 -7.20
C GLU A 27 20.26 11.56 -6.49
N PRO A 28 19.50 10.61 -7.09
CA PRO A 28 19.13 9.36 -6.43
C PRO A 28 20.35 8.52 -6.02
N GLU A 29 21.48 8.64 -6.71
CA GLU A 29 22.74 7.98 -6.39
C GLU A 29 23.36 8.40 -5.05
N LYS A 30 22.90 9.52 -4.47
CA LYS A 30 23.31 9.96 -3.12
C LYS A 30 22.50 9.32 -2.01
N ILE A 31 21.41 8.62 -2.34
CA ILE A 31 20.62 7.88 -1.36
C ILE A 31 21.35 6.56 -1.08
N PRO A 32 21.81 6.32 0.15
CA PRO A 32 22.48 5.07 0.47
C PRO A 32 21.51 3.90 0.33
N GLU A 33 22.04 2.76 -0.10
CA GLU A 33 21.31 1.50 -0.05
C GLU A 33 20.88 1.17 1.39
N PRO A 34 19.75 0.48 1.57
CA PRO A 34 19.31 0.04 2.89
C PRO A 34 20.39 -0.78 3.59
N ASP A 35 20.68 -0.47 4.85
CA ASP A 35 21.51 -1.32 5.68
C ASP A 35 20.78 -2.62 6.07
N ALA A 36 21.49 -3.56 6.68
CA ALA A 36 20.92 -4.85 7.04
C ALA A 36 19.70 -4.75 7.97
N VAL A 37 19.68 -3.75 8.86
CA VAL A 37 18.56 -3.51 9.79
C VAL A 37 17.34 -3.01 9.02
N THR A 38 17.53 -2.06 8.11
CA THR A 38 16.47 -1.51 7.26
C THR A 38 15.92 -2.59 6.33
N GLN A 39 16.80 -3.40 5.72
CA GLN A 39 16.38 -4.51 4.88
C GLN A 39 15.55 -5.54 5.66
N TYR A 40 15.97 -5.89 6.88
CA TYR A 40 15.19 -6.79 7.74
C TYR A 40 13.79 -6.24 8.05
N ILE A 41 13.66 -4.93 8.30
CA ILE A 41 12.35 -4.28 8.52
C ILE A 41 11.48 -4.40 7.26
N PHE A 42 12.05 -4.21 6.07
CA PHE A 42 11.32 -4.40 4.81
C PHE A 42 10.89 -5.85 4.63
N ASP A 43 11.76 -6.82 4.89
CA ASP A 43 11.43 -8.24 4.75
C ASP A 43 10.30 -8.66 5.70
N GLN A 44 10.31 -8.16 6.94
CA GLN A 44 9.19 -8.34 7.87
C GLN A 44 7.90 -7.70 7.35
N GLY A 45 7.99 -6.50 6.77
CA GLY A 45 6.86 -5.85 6.10
C GLY A 45 6.24 -6.71 5.00
N HIS A 46 7.06 -7.28 4.12
CA HIS A 46 6.60 -8.17 3.05
C HIS A 46 5.94 -9.44 3.59
N LEU A 47 6.50 -10.03 4.65
CA LEU A 47 5.91 -11.20 5.30
C LEU A 47 4.54 -10.88 5.89
N VAL A 48 4.42 -9.77 6.62
CA VAL A 48 3.16 -9.30 7.20
C VAL A 48 2.14 -9.02 6.09
N GLY A 49 2.55 -8.36 5.01
CA GLY A 49 1.69 -8.14 3.84
C GLY A 49 1.14 -9.44 3.25
N LYS A 50 1.99 -10.47 3.08
CA LYS A 50 1.55 -11.80 2.62
C LYS A 50 0.52 -12.44 3.56
N ILE A 51 0.67 -12.28 4.87
CA ILE A 51 -0.31 -12.80 5.84
C ILE A 51 -1.62 -12.00 5.77
N ALA A 52 -1.57 -10.68 5.62
CA ALA A 52 -2.76 -9.83 5.51
C ALA A 52 -3.63 -10.20 4.30
N LYS A 53 -3.03 -10.62 3.18
CA LYS A 53 -3.77 -11.13 1.99
C LYS A 53 -4.71 -12.28 2.35
N ARG A 54 -4.37 -13.11 3.35
CA ARG A 54 -5.22 -14.24 3.80
C ARG A 54 -6.53 -13.81 4.47
N LEU A 55 -6.68 -12.54 4.86
CA LEU A 55 -7.96 -11.96 5.29
C LEU A 55 -8.99 -11.89 4.14
N PHE A 56 -8.52 -11.99 2.89
CA PHE A 56 -9.34 -11.87 1.68
C PHE A 56 -9.06 -13.05 0.74
N PRO A 57 -9.54 -14.27 1.06
CA PRO A 57 -9.13 -15.51 0.39
C PRO A 57 -9.49 -15.59 -1.10
N ASP A 58 -10.43 -14.76 -1.58
CA ASP A 58 -10.81 -14.65 -2.99
C ASP A 58 -10.08 -13.52 -3.74
N GLY A 59 -9.13 -12.86 -3.06
CA GLY A 59 -8.36 -11.74 -3.58
C GLY A 59 -7.36 -12.15 -4.67
N ILE A 60 -7.01 -11.18 -5.52
CA ILE A 60 -6.15 -11.37 -6.68
C ILE A 60 -4.87 -10.57 -6.50
N ASP A 61 -3.72 -11.25 -6.55
CA ASP A 61 -2.43 -10.60 -6.67
C ASP A 61 -2.28 -9.93 -8.04
N VAL A 62 -2.06 -8.62 -8.04
CA VAL A 62 -1.67 -7.91 -9.25
C VAL A 62 -0.15 -8.00 -9.40
N PRO A 63 0.38 -8.64 -10.45
CA PRO A 63 1.82 -8.76 -10.68
C PRO A 63 2.51 -7.40 -10.62
N ALA A 64 3.65 -7.34 -9.94
CA ALA A 64 4.38 -6.09 -9.67
C ALA A 64 5.71 -5.97 -10.44
N ASP A 65 6.07 -6.99 -11.23
CA ASP A 65 7.37 -7.08 -11.90
C ASP A 65 7.51 -6.04 -13.03
N ASP A 66 6.41 -5.71 -13.69
CA ASP A 66 6.34 -4.64 -14.70
C ASP A 66 5.41 -3.52 -14.21
N PHE A 67 5.95 -2.30 -14.14
CA PHE A 67 5.22 -1.12 -13.68
C PHE A 67 3.97 -0.83 -14.52
N ASN A 68 4.10 -0.84 -15.86
CA ASN A 68 2.98 -0.57 -16.74
C ASN A 68 1.99 -1.75 -16.78
N GLY A 69 2.51 -2.97 -16.72
CA GLY A 69 1.75 -4.20 -16.59
C GLY A 69 0.86 -4.20 -15.35
N ASN A 70 1.41 -3.85 -14.18
CA ASN A 70 0.65 -3.73 -12.93
C ASN A 70 -0.52 -2.75 -13.05
N ILE A 71 -0.29 -1.57 -13.63
CA ILE A 71 -1.33 -0.55 -13.83
C ILE A 71 -2.41 -1.03 -14.80
N ASN A 72 -2.02 -1.61 -15.94
CA ASN A 72 -2.96 -2.06 -16.95
C ASN A 72 -3.80 -3.25 -16.45
N GLN A 73 -3.16 -4.20 -15.78
CA GLN A 73 -3.85 -5.34 -15.19
C GLN A 73 -4.79 -4.90 -14.06
N THR A 74 -4.39 -3.94 -13.23
CA THR A 74 -5.29 -3.34 -12.22
C THR A 74 -6.56 -2.81 -12.88
N ARG A 75 -6.45 -2.02 -13.97
CA ARG A 75 -7.62 -1.47 -14.67
C ARG A 75 -8.60 -2.53 -15.16
N GLU A 76 -8.09 -3.64 -15.68
CA GLU A 76 -8.93 -4.75 -16.15
C GLU A 76 -9.57 -5.52 -14.97
N LEU A 77 -8.81 -5.77 -13.90
CA LEU A 77 -9.27 -6.51 -12.73
C LEU A 77 -10.30 -5.75 -11.90
N LEU A 78 -10.32 -4.41 -11.92
CA LEU A 78 -11.32 -3.60 -11.22
C LEU A 78 -12.77 -3.98 -11.60
N ARG A 79 -12.99 -4.44 -12.84
CA ARG A 79 -14.31 -4.88 -13.32
C ARG A 79 -14.79 -6.17 -12.64
N GLN A 80 -13.89 -7.00 -12.14
CA GLN A 80 -14.23 -8.27 -11.49
C GLN A 80 -14.81 -8.08 -10.08
N ARG A 81 -14.61 -6.91 -9.47
CA ARG A 81 -15.11 -6.60 -8.12
C ARG A 81 -14.73 -7.69 -7.11
N LYS A 82 -13.45 -8.10 -7.16
CA LYS A 82 -12.78 -8.91 -6.14
C LYS A 82 -11.71 -8.08 -5.42
N PRO A 83 -11.31 -8.45 -4.20
CA PRO A 83 -10.17 -7.81 -3.54
C PRO A 83 -8.94 -7.87 -4.45
N LEU A 84 -8.24 -6.75 -4.60
CA LEU A 84 -7.00 -6.70 -5.37
C LEU A 84 -5.83 -6.39 -4.44
N PHE A 85 -4.78 -7.21 -4.52
CA PHE A 85 -3.56 -7.00 -3.76
C PHE A 85 -2.52 -6.29 -4.62
N GLU A 86 -1.87 -5.28 -4.03
CA GLU A 86 -0.82 -4.51 -4.69
C GLU A 86 -1.28 -3.87 -6.02
N ALA A 87 -2.53 -3.41 -6.03
CA ALA A 87 -3.16 -2.75 -7.17
C ALA A 87 -2.49 -1.40 -7.46
N GLY A 88 -1.98 -1.22 -8.68
CA GLY A 88 -1.32 0.02 -9.13
C GLY A 88 -2.29 1.02 -9.74
N ILE A 89 -2.35 2.20 -9.15
CA ILE A 89 -3.14 3.32 -9.64
C ILE A 89 -2.18 4.44 -10.06
N CYS A 90 -2.21 4.80 -11.34
CA CYS A 90 -1.43 5.89 -11.91
C CYS A 90 -2.34 6.86 -12.66
N ILE A 91 -2.39 8.11 -12.21
CA ILE A 91 -3.25 9.16 -12.76
C ILE A 91 -2.62 10.54 -12.51
N ASP A 92 -2.64 11.44 -13.50
CA ASP A 92 -2.12 12.82 -13.39
C ASP A 92 -0.67 12.93 -12.85
N GLY A 93 0.19 11.96 -13.17
CA GLY A 93 1.57 11.94 -12.64
C GLY A 93 1.69 11.54 -11.16
N LEU A 94 0.59 11.10 -10.53
CA LEU A 94 0.55 10.47 -9.22
C LEU A 94 0.53 8.96 -9.35
N TYR A 95 1.23 8.26 -8.47
CA TYR A 95 1.23 6.80 -8.44
C TYR A 95 1.13 6.26 -7.02
N SER A 96 0.22 5.32 -6.82
CA SER A 96 0.20 4.52 -5.62
C SER A 96 -0.05 3.05 -5.93
N ARG A 97 0.64 2.19 -5.17
CA ARG A 97 0.33 0.76 -5.09
C ARG A 97 -0.41 0.52 -3.78
N ILE A 98 -1.64 0.05 -3.90
CA ILE A 98 -2.55 -0.16 -2.77
C ILE A 98 -2.33 -1.57 -2.24
N ASP A 99 -2.02 -1.74 -0.96
CA ASP A 99 -1.77 -3.06 -0.37
C ASP A 99 -2.96 -4.00 -0.59
N ILE A 100 -4.16 -3.54 -0.21
CA ILE A 100 -5.42 -4.23 -0.47
C ILE A 100 -6.49 -3.21 -0.86
N LEU A 101 -7.04 -3.36 -2.06
CA LEU A 101 -8.19 -2.61 -2.55
C LEU A 101 -9.41 -3.54 -2.55
N ASN A 102 -10.29 -3.37 -1.56
CA ASN A 102 -11.39 -4.29 -1.29
C ASN A 102 -12.73 -3.72 -1.78
N PRO A 103 -13.48 -4.40 -2.67
CA PRO A 103 -14.76 -3.93 -3.15
C PRO A 103 -15.82 -4.05 -2.05
N VAL A 104 -16.66 -3.02 -1.90
CA VAL A 104 -17.78 -3.06 -0.96
C VAL A 104 -19.07 -2.57 -1.60
N GLY A 105 -20.15 -3.33 -1.40
CA GLY A 105 -21.43 -3.06 -2.05
C GLY A 105 -21.30 -3.08 -3.57
N LYS A 106 -22.13 -2.29 -4.25
CA LYS A 106 -22.18 -2.28 -5.72
C LYS A 106 -21.01 -1.54 -6.37
N ASP A 107 -20.63 -0.38 -5.84
CA ASP A 107 -19.75 0.57 -6.53
C ASP A 107 -18.63 1.19 -5.67
N ASN A 108 -18.57 0.84 -4.38
CA ASN A 108 -17.56 1.40 -3.47
C ASN A 108 -16.37 0.46 -3.28
N TRP A 109 -15.28 1.03 -2.77
CA TRP A 109 -14.08 0.31 -2.36
C TRP A 109 -13.63 0.79 -0.98
N ASP A 110 -13.07 -0.11 -0.20
CA ASP A 110 -12.26 0.23 0.96
C ASP A 110 -10.79 0.07 0.58
N ILE A 111 -9.95 1.00 1.03
CA ILE A 111 -8.50 0.85 1.02
C ILE A 111 -8.08 0.24 2.36
N ILE A 112 -7.23 -0.78 2.35
CA ILE A 112 -6.61 -1.32 3.57
C ILE A 112 -5.11 -1.27 3.38
N GLU A 113 -4.44 -0.41 4.15
CA GLU A 113 -2.98 -0.30 4.23
C GLU A 113 -2.46 -1.14 5.40
N VAL A 114 -1.47 -1.98 5.14
CA VAL A 114 -0.96 -2.97 6.09
C VAL A 114 0.34 -2.46 6.73
N LYS A 115 0.40 -2.49 8.05
CA LYS A 115 1.58 -2.08 8.84
C LYS A 115 2.10 -3.26 9.67
N SER A 116 3.41 -3.48 9.62
CA SER A 116 4.11 -4.44 10.48
C SER A 116 4.34 -3.94 11.92
N SER A 117 3.94 -2.70 12.22
CA SER A 117 4.00 -2.16 13.58
C SER A 117 2.81 -2.61 14.43
N ASN A 118 2.96 -2.53 15.75
CA ASN A 118 1.90 -2.79 16.73
C ASN A 118 1.10 -1.53 17.14
N SER A 119 1.39 -0.41 16.52
CA SER A 119 0.80 0.89 16.81
C SER A 119 0.79 1.75 15.55
N LEU A 120 -0.19 2.65 15.48
CA LEU A 120 -0.35 3.59 14.38
C LEU A 120 0.38 4.90 14.69
N LYS A 121 0.90 5.55 13.65
CA LYS A 121 1.55 6.86 13.72
C LYS A 121 0.76 7.84 12.87
N GLY A 122 0.78 9.13 13.22
CA GLY A 122 0.07 10.16 12.45
C GLY A 122 0.44 10.20 10.96
N VAL A 123 1.68 9.82 10.62
CA VAL A 123 2.13 9.72 9.22
C VAL A 123 1.32 8.72 8.38
N ASN A 124 0.73 7.70 9.02
CA ASN A 124 -0.09 6.70 8.33
C ASN A 124 -1.36 7.31 7.73
N ILE A 125 -1.87 8.42 8.29
CA ILE A 125 -3.02 9.15 7.74
C ILE A 125 -2.65 9.74 6.37
N TYR A 126 -1.46 10.33 6.25
CA TYR A 126 -0.99 10.88 4.97
C TYR A 126 -0.78 9.80 3.91
N ASP A 127 -0.36 8.61 4.33
CA ASP A 127 -0.21 7.44 3.48
C ASP A 127 -1.55 7.05 2.82
N VAL A 128 -2.58 6.76 3.63
CA VAL A 128 -3.90 6.38 3.11
C VAL A 128 -4.62 7.55 2.42
N SER A 129 -4.34 8.79 2.82
CA SER A 129 -4.90 9.98 2.14
C SER A 129 -4.37 10.13 0.72
N PHE A 130 -3.08 9.89 0.50
CA PHE A 130 -2.50 9.92 -0.84
C PHE A 130 -3.06 8.78 -1.72
N GLN A 131 -3.20 7.59 -1.13
CA GLN A 131 -3.83 6.46 -1.80
C GLN A 131 -5.27 6.75 -2.23
N ARG A 132 -6.08 7.29 -1.31
CA ARG A 132 -7.45 7.73 -1.57
C ARG A 132 -7.50 8.74 -2.71
N LEU A 133 -6.64 9.76 -2.68
CA LEU A 133 -6.55 10.76 -3.74
C LEU A 133 -6.28 10.12 -5.11
N CYS A 134 -5.32 9.20 -5.20
CA CYS A 134 -5.03 8.48 -6.46
C CYS A 134 -6.25 7.69 -6.95
N CYS A 135 -6.89 6.92 -6.07
CA CYS A 135 -8.07 6.13 -6.42
C CYS A 135 -9.26 6.99 -6.85
N GLU A 136 -9.57 8.06 -6.11
CA GLU A 136 -10.69 8.95 -6.42
C GLU A 136 -10.47 9.72 -7.73
N LYS A 137 -9.22 10.18 -7.99
CA LYS A 137 -8.85 10.76 -9.29
C LYS A 137 -8.96 9.76 -10.45
N ALA A 138 -8.71 8.48 -10.19
CA ALA A 138 -8.92 7.41 -11.15
C ALA A 138 -10.40 7.01 -11.32
N GLY A 139 -11.33 7.67 -10.63
CA GLY A 139 -12.77 7.45 -10.74
C GLY A 139 -13.35 6.40 -9.81
N LEU A 140 -12.57 5.89 -8.85
CA LEU A 140 -13.05 4.93 -7.85
C LEU A 140 -13.75 5.66 -6.70
N LYS A 141 -14.88 5.13 -6.23
CA LYS A 141 -15.54 5.61 -5.01
C LYS A 141 -14.94 4.93 -3.80
N ILE A 142 -14.17 5.69 -3.01
CA ILE A 142 -13.59 5.18 -1.77
C ILE A 142 -14.53 5.47 -0.61
N ARG A 143 -15.01 4.41 0.04
CA ARG A 143 -15.84 4.49 1.23
C ARG A 143 -14.95 4.76 2.45
N ASN A 144 -14.12 3.78 2.80
CA ASN A 144 -13.28 3.82 4.00
C ASN A 144 -11.79 3.62 3.66
N CYS A 145 -10.92 4.08 4.56
CA CYS A 145 -9.47 3.97 4.45
C CYS A 145 -8.91 3.38 5.74
N LYS A 146 -8.70 2.07 5.76
CA LYS A 146 -8.38 1.33 6.95
C LYS A 146 -6.87 1.10 7.09
N LEU A 147 -6.41 1.07 8.32
CA LEU A 147 -5.07 0.68 8.71
C LEU A 147 -5.14 -0.67 9.43
N ALA A 148 -4.57 -1.70 8.82
CA ALA A 148 -4.35 -3.01 9.44
C ALA A 148 -2.97 -3.03 10.09
N TYR A 149 -2.88 -3.36 11.38
CA TYR A 149 -1.62 -3.37 12.12
C TYR A 149 -1.56 -4.54 13.12
N ILE A 150 -0.36 -4.90 13.57
CA ILE A 150 -0.15 -6.09 14.40
C ILE A 150 -0.85 -5.94 15.75
N ASN A 151 -1.65 -6.94 16.10
CA ASN A 151 -2.18 -7.13 17.43
C ASN A 151 -1.09 -7.70 18.35
N ASN A 152 -0.57 -6.87 19.25
CA ASN A 152 0.44 -7.29 20.21
C ASN A 152 -0.08 -8.22 21.33
N GLN A 153 -1.40 -8.45 21.40
CA GLN A 153 -2.00 -9.45 22.29
C GLN A 153 -2.20 -10.81 21.61
N TYR A 154 -1.88 -10.93 20.32
CA TYR A 154 -2.00 -12.18 19.60
C TYR A 154 -0.98 -13.21 20.11
N VAL A 155 -1.48 -14.36 20.55
CA VAL A 155 -0.66 -15.51 20.95
C VAL A 155 -0.84 -16.60 19.89
N ARG A 156 0.23 -16.94 19.17
CA ARG A 156 0.18 -17.96 18.13
C ARG A 156 0.04 -19.35 18.74
N ASN A 157 -0.98 -20.10 18.32
CA ASN A 157 -1.13 -21.52 18.62
C ASN A 157 -1.33 -22.31 17.31
N GLY A 158 -0.28 -22.96 16.82
CA GLY A 158 -0.28 -23.63 15.52
C GLY A 158 -0.02 -22.66 14.35
N GLU A 159 -0.79 -22.81 13.27
CA GLU A 159 -0.71 -21.91 12.12
C GLU A 159 -1.12 -20.48 12.49
N ILE A 160 -0.57 -19.51 11.75
CA ILE A 160 -0.95 -18.10 11.96
C ILE A 160 -2.39 -17.91 11.51
N ASP A 161 -3.22 -17.45 12.44
CA ASP A 161 -4.57 -16.95 12.21
C ASP A 161 -4.50 -15.45 11.84
N PRO A 162 -4.81 -15.08 10.58
CA PRO A 162 -4.78 -13.69 10.14
C PRO A 162 -5.78 -12.81 10.89
N GLU A 163 -6.96 -13.32 11.23
CA GLU A 163 -8.02 -12.52 11.87
C GLU A 163 -7.61 -12.09 13.28
N GLY A 164 -6.98 -12.99 14.06
CA GLY A 164 -6.43 -12.65 15.37
C GLY A 164 -5.16 -11.80 15.33
N LEU A 165 -4.35 -11.92 14.27
CA LEU A 165 -3.06 -11.23 14.15
C LEU A 165 -3.21 -9.73 13.90
N PHE A 166 -4.27 -9.28 13.23
CA PHE A 166 -4.43 -7.88 12.83
C PHE A 166 -5.53 -7.16 13.63
N ASN A 167 -5.21 -5.98 14.12
CA ASN A 167 -6.20 -4.96 14.41
C ASN A 167 -6.48 -4.17 13.12
N ILE A 168 -7.74 -3.84 12.87
CA ILE A 168 -8.15 -3.00 11.72
C ILE A 168 -8.84 -1.75 12.27
N HIS A 169 -8.24 -0.59 12.01
CA HIS A 169 -8.78 0.71 12.38
C HIS A 169 -9.22 1.46 11.11
N ASP A 170 -10.30 2.23 11.18
CA ASP A 170 -10.80 3.10 10.11
C ASP A 170 -10.35 4.56 10.35
#